data_AF-A0A7M2WSF4-F1
#
_entry.id   AF-A0A7M2WSF4-F1
#
_cell.length_a   1.000
_cell.length_b   1.000
_cell.length_c   1.000
_cell.angle_alpha   90.00
_cell.angle_beta   90.00
_cell.angle_gamma   90.00
#
_symmetry.space_group_name_H-M   'P 1'
#
loop_
_entity.id
_entity.type
_entity.pdbx_description
1 polymer ?
#
loop_
_entity_poly.entity_id
_entity_poly.type
_entity_poly.pdbx_seq_one_letter_code
_entity_poly.pdbx_strand_id
1 'polypeptide(L)' 'MQVFKIETADKTFTGETCGVKFTNGTATTTDANAAERCRQAGMAVREGSVDPSVTAFLSKSWQKW' A
#
# COMPACT_ATOMS: atom_id res chain seq x y z
N MET A 1 7.91 -7.77 12.57
CA MET A 1 6.66 -7.05 12.19
C MET A 1 6.48 -7.24 10.69
N GLN A 2 5.34 -7.79 10.26
CA GLN A 2 5.03 -7.99 8.84
C GLN A 2 4.37 -6.71 8.30
N VAL A 3 4.78 -6.25 7.12
CA VAL A 3 4.21 -5.08 6.46
C VAL A 3 3.32 -5.56 5.32
N PHE A 4 2.08 -5.09 5.33
CA PHE A 4 1.08 -5.34 4.30
C PHE A 4 1.03 -4.14 3.36
N LYS A 5 1.06 -4.39 2.06
CA LYS A 5 0.84 -3.39 1.02
C LYS A 5 -0.57 -3.54 0.48
N ILE A 6 -1.27 -2.43 0.40
CA ILE A 6 -2.64 -2.33 -0.09
C ILE A 6 -2.59 -1.49 -1.37
N GLU A 7 -2.96 -2.07 -2.50
CA GLU A 7 -3.01 -1.40 -3.80
C GLU A 7 -4.46 -1.20 -4.24
N THR A 8 -4.84 0.04 -4.53
CA THR A 8 -6.13 0.38 -5.14
C THR A 8 -6.07 0.19 -6.66
N ALA A 9 -7.23 -0.03 -7.28
CA ALA A 9 -7.33 -0.04 -8.75
C ALA A 9 -6.91 1.30 -9.38
N ASP A 10 -7.19 2.41 -8.69
CA ASP A 10 -6.77 3.74 -9.11
C ASP A 10 -5.34 4.02 -8.65
N LYS A 11 -4.39 4.07 -9.58
CA LYS A 11 -2.97 4.37 -9.31
C LYS A 11 -2.65 5.86 -9.19
N THR A 12 -3.66 6.72 -9.30
CA THR A 12 -3.49 8.17 -9.11
C THR A 12 -3.96 8.63 -7.73
N PHE A 13 -4.67 7.77 -7.01
CA PHE A 13 -5.29 8.07 -5.73
C PHE A 13 -4.23 8.34 -4.66
N THR A 14 -4.27 9.55 -4.10
CA THR A 14 -3.42 9.95 -3.00
C THR A 14 -4.30 10.58 -1.94
N GLY A 15 -4.39 9.95 -0.78
CA GLY A 15 -5.35 10.32 0.25
C GLY A 15 -5.39 9.28 1.37
N GLU A 16 -6.04 9.60 2.47
CA GLU A 16 -6.26 8.67 3.57
C GLU A 16 -7.68 8.10 3.48
N THR A 17 -7.80 6.79 3.56
CA THR A 17 -9.10 6.12 3.58
C THR A 17 -8.98 4.84 4.39
N CYS A 18 -10.08 4.44 5.05
CA CYS A 18 -10.15 3.21 5.83
C CYS A 18 -9.07 3.11 6.95
N GLY A 19 -8.53 4.25 7.37
CA GLY A 19 -7.47 4.35 8.38
C GLY A 19 -6.05 4.13 7.83
N VAL A 20 -5.85 4.09 6.52
CA VAL A 20 -4.52 3.98 5.90
C VAL A 20 -4.30 5.05 4.83
N LYS A 21 -3.06 5.51 4.74
CA LYS A 21 -2.67 6.57 3.81
C LYS A 21 -2.16 5.97 2.50
N PHE A 22 -2.88 6.25 1.43
CA PHE A 22 -2.51 5.90 0.07
C PHE A 22 -1.72 7.02 -0.58
N THR A 23 -0.71 6.62 -1.34
CA THR A 23 0.09 7.48 -2.22
C THR A 23 0.22 6.78 -3.57
N ASN A 24 -0.22 7.41 -4.65
CA ASN A 24 -0.22 6.81 -5.99
C ASN A 24 -0.91 5.42 -6.04
N GLY A 25 -2.06 5.30 -5.37
CA GLY A 25 -2.84 4.08 -5.25
C GLY A 25 -2.21 2.97 -4.42
N THR A 26 -1.12 3.26 -3.69
CA THR A 26 -0.45 2.30 -2.82
C THR A 26 -0.45 2.80 -1.38
N ALA A 27 -0.87 1.96 -0.44
CA ALA A 27 -0.70 2.17 0.99
C ALA A 27 0.13 1.01 1.57
N THR A 28 0.89 1.29 2.63
CA THR A 28 1.55 0.25 3.42
C THR A 28 1.14 0.40 4.86
N THR A 29 0.84 -0.72 5.50
CA THR A 29 0.36 -0.77 6.88
C THR A 29 0.89 -2.01 7.57
N THR A 30 1.11 -1.95 8.87
CA THR A 30 1.45 -3.13 9.69
C THR A 30 0.20 -3.83 10.23
N ASP A 31 -0.99 -3.30 9.92
CA ASP A 31 -2.27 -3.85 10.31
C ASP A 31 -2.78 -4.84 9.26
N ALA A 32 -2.91 -6.11 9.63
CA ALA A 32 -3.39 -7.17 8.74
C ALA A 32 -4.87 -7.03 8.34
N ASN A 33 -5.64 -6.23 9.09
CA ASN A 33 -7.07 -6.04 8.85
C ASN A 33 -7.38 -4.79 8.02
N ALA A 34 -6.40 -3.92 7.78
CA ALA A 34 -6.59 -2.68 7.05
C ALA A 34 -7.11 -2.89 5.61
N ALA A 35 -6.65 -3.94 4.92
CA ALA A 35 -7.16 -4.26 3.58
C ALA A 35 -8.62 -4.74 3.63
N GLU A 36 -8.99 -5.47 4.68
CA GLU A 36 -10.38 -5.89 4.90
C GLU A 36 -11.27 -4.70 5.21
N ARG A 37 -10.82 -3.75 6.04
CA ARG A 37 -11.54 -2.49 6.30
C ARG A 37 -11.74 -1.68 5.02
N CYS A 38 -10.73 -1.64 4.15
CA CYS A 38 -10.85 -1.04 2.82
C CYS A 38 -11.92 -1.71 1.96
N ARG A 39 -11.94 -3.05 1.93
CA ARG A 39 -12.97 -3.81 1.21
C ARG A 39 -14.37 -3.58 1.77
N GLN A 40 -14.52 -3.53 3.10
CA GLN A 40 -15.81 -3.25 3.76
C GLN A 40 -16.32 -1.85 3.48
N ALA A 41 -15.44 -0.86 3.31
CA ALA A 41 -15.80 0.49 2.88
C ALA A 41 -16.20 0.57 1.39
N GLY A 42 -16.21 -0.54 0.65
CA GLY A 42 -16.54 -0.59 -0.77
C GLY A 42 -15.38 -0.25 -1.69
N MET A 43 -14.15 -0.21 -1.19
CA MET A 43 -12.97 0.04 -2.03
C MET A 43 -12.42 -1.25 -2.64
N ALA A 44 -12.15 -1.21 -3.93
CA ALA A 44 -11.45 -2.27 -4.64
C ALA A 44 -9.94 -2.17 -4.36
N VAL A 45 -9.50 -2.89 -3.32
CA VAL A 45 -8.09 -2.99 -2.94
C VAL A 45 -7.55 -4.42 -3.05
N ARG A 46 -6.27 -4.55 -3.37
CA ARG A 46 -5.52 -5.81 -3.33
C ARG A 46 -4.48 -5.74 -2.23
N GLU A 47 -4.43 -6.79 -1.41
CA GLU A 47 -3.39 -6.96 -0.40
C GLU A 47 -2.23 -7.75 -1.01
N GLY A 48 -1.02 -7.24 -0.85
CA GLY A 48 0.22 -7.95 -1.12
C GLY A 48 1.12 -7.86 0.11
N SER A 49 1.72 -8.97 0.51
CA SER A 49 2.81 -8.95 1.48
C SER A 49 4.04 -8.34 0.80
N VAL A 50 4.53 -7.22 1.33
CA VAL A 50 5.79 -6.63 0.86
C VAL A 50 6.89 -7.04 1.80
N ASP A 51 7.91 -7.70 1.25
CA ASP A 51 9.16 -7.82 1.96
C ASP A 51 9.76 -6.41 2.07
N PRO A 52 10.07 -5.92 3.29
CA PRO A 52 10.61 -4.58 3.49
C PRO A 52 11.90 -4.32 2.68
N SER A 53 12.60 -5.37 2.24
CA SER A 53 13.79 -5.30 1.38
C SER A 53 13.47 -4.83 -0.05
N VAL A 54 12.26 -5.08 -0.57
CA VAL A 54 11.85 -4.66 -1.94
C VAL A 54 11.57 -3.16 -2.00
N THR A 55 10.95 -2.60 -0.97
CA THR A 55 10.73 -1.15 -0.84
C THR A 55 12.03 -0.37 -0.81
N ALA A 56 13.08 -0.89 -0.18
CA ALA A 56 14.41 -0.26 -0.15
C ALA A 56 15.11 -0.31 -1.53
N PHE A 57 14.79 -1.28 -2.38
CA PHE A 57 15.41 -1.42 -3.70
C PHE A 57 14.86 -0.42 -4.71
N LEU A 58 13.54 -0.17 -4.69
CA LEU A 58 12.89 0.82 -5.57
C LEU A 58 13.31 2.26 -5.25
N SER A 59 13.55 2.59 -3.98
CA SER A 59 14.06 3.92 -3.58
C SER A 59 15.50 4.16 -4.04
N LYS A 60 16.31 3.11 -4.21
CA LYS A 60 17.70 3.22 -4.69
C LYS A 60 17.82 3.20 -6.20
N SER A 61 16.91 2.54 -6.92
CA SER A 61 16.96 2.47 -8.38
C SER A 61 16.60 3.80 -9.07
N TRP A 62 16.00 4.77 -8.37
CA TRP A 62 15.84 6.15 -8.88
C TRP A 62 17.04 7.06 -8.55
N GLN A 63 18.01 6.61 -7.76
CA GLN A 63 19.19 7.42 -7.37
C GLN A 63 20.42 7.21 -8.26
N LYS A 64 20.39 6.25 -9.21
CA LYS A 64 21.45 6.11 -10.20
C LYS A 64 20.87 5.76 -11.57
N TRP A 65 20.90 6.79 -12.42
CA TRP A 65 20.89 6.81 -13.89
C TRP A 65 19.54 7.01 -14.58
#